data_AF-A0A2E0L886-F1
#
_entry.id   AF-A0A2E0L886-F1
#
_cell.length_a   1.000
_cell.length_b   1.000
_cell.length_c   1.000
_cell.angle_alpha   90.00
_cell.angle_beta   90.00
_cell.angle_gamma   90.00
#
_symmetry.space_group_name_H-M   'P 1'
#
loop_
_entity.id
_entity.type
_entity.pdbx_description
1 polymer ?
#
loop_
_entity_poly.entity_id
_entity_poly.type
_entity_poly.pdbx_seq_one_letter_code
_entity_poly.pdbx_strand_id
1 'polypeptide(L)' 'MIYTVSYVVVGGKKKYPSGIMNQHERPIVGNQVQLGSDLFEITEVKRMLPPSDEFEFLHVTVRPVEDDQYDPDKTELA' A
#
# COMPACT_ATOMS: atom_id res chain seq x y z
N MET A 1 -8.57 11.70 -12.99
CA MET A 1 -7.18 11.22 -13.05
C MET A 1 -7.13 9.83 -12.40
N ILE A 2 -6.48 8.86 -13.04
CA ILE A 2 -6.33 7.48 -12.53
C ILE A 2 -4.86 7.23 -12.20
N TYR A 3 -4.58 6.65 -11.03
CA TYR A 3 -3.23 6.23 -10.66
C TYR A 3 -3.08 4.74 -10.95
N THR A 4 -2.21 4.37 -11.89
CA THR A 4 -1.86 2.98 -12.12
C THR A 4 -0.68 2.62 -11.22
N VAL A 5 -0.95 1.85 -10.18
CA VAL A 5 -0.03 1.61 -9.08
C VAL A 5 0.52 0.18 -9.14
N SER A 6 1.83 0.05 -9.24
CA SER A 6 2.54 -1.23 -9.12
C SER A 6 3.02 -1.40 -7.69
N TYR A 7 2.44 -2.38 -6.98
CA TYR A 7 2.78 -2.68 -5.59
C TYR A 7 3.88 -3.73 -5.50
N VAL A 8 4.93 -3.39 -4.74
CA VAL A 8 6.02 -4.30 -4.38
C VAL A 8 6.11 -4.42 -2.87
N VAL A 9 6.01 -5.66 -2.38
CA VAL A 9 6.10 -5.95 -0.94
C VAL A 9 7.56 -6.19 -0.56
N VAL A 10 8.09 -5.42 0.38
CA VAL A 10 9.42 -5.63 0.95
C VAL A 10 9.37 -6.51 2.21
N GLY A 11 10.41 -7.32 2.41
CA GLY A 11 10.60 -8.10 3.64
C GLY A 11 9.79 -9.39 3.76
N GLY A 12 9.30 -9.96 2.65
CA GLY A 12 8.37 -11.07 2.72
C GLY A 12 8.98 -12.44 3.02
N LYS A 13 8.55 -13.09 4.12
CA LYS A 13 8.80 -14.53 4.41
C LYS A 13 7.80 -15.47 3.71
N LYS A 14 6.73 -14.93 3.12
CA LYS A 14 5.61 -15.65 2.48
C LYS A 14 5.37 -15.12 1.07
N LYS A 15 4.64 -15.89 0.26
CA LYS A 15 4.26 -15.55 -1.14
C LYS A 15 3.20 -14.44 -1.12
N TYR A 16 3.60 -13.19 -0.89
CA TYR A 16 2.68 -12.05 -0.90
C TYR A 16 2.25 -11.71 -2.34
N PRO A 17 1.00 -11.26 -2.52
CA PRO A 17 0.55 -10.81 -3.83
C PRO A 17 1.28 -9.53 -4.24
N SER A 18 2.06 -9.59 -5.32
CA SER A 18 2.44 -8.40 -6.09
C SER A 18 1.38 -8.14 -7.16
N GLY A 19 1.06 -6.88 -7.43
CA GLY A 19 0.02 -6.56 -8.39
C GLY A 19 0.10 -5.14 -8.92
N ILE A 20 -0.54 -4.92 -10.07
CA ILE A 20 -0.78 -3.60 -10.62
C ILE A 20 -2.27 -3.32 -10.46
N MET A 21 -2.62 -2.20 -9.85
CA MET A 21 -4.02 -1.80 -9.62
C MET A 21 -4.21 -0.33 -9.96
N ASN A 22 -5.37 -0.02 -10.54
CA ASN A 22 -5.79 1.36 -10.75
C ASN A 22 -6.45 1.90 -9.49
N GLN A 23 -6.10 3.11 -9.09
CA GLN A 23 -6.65 3.81 -7.94
C GLN A 23 -7.17 5.19 -8.34
N HIS A 24 -8.23 5.63 -7.66
CA HIS A 24 -8.77 6.98 -7.82
C HIS A 24 -8.06 7.99 -6.91
N GLU A 25 -7.41 7.51 -5.85
CA GLU A 25 -6.67 8.32 -4.91
C GLU A 25 -5.17 8.06 -5.07
N ARG A 26 -4.38 9.11 -4.83
CA ARG A 26 -2.92 9.01 -4.92
C ARG A 26 -2.42 8.22 -3.71
N PRO A 27 -1.55 7.20 -3.88
CA PRO A 27 -0.84 6.57 -2.78
C PRO A 27 0.00 7.57 -2.00
N ILE A 28 -0.02 7.46 -0.67
CA ILE A 28 0.71 8.34 0.25
C ILE A 28 1.55 7.47 1.19
N VAL A 29 2.81 7.84 1.40
CA VAL A 29 3.69 7.17 2.37
C VAL A 29 3.12 7.30 3.77
N GLY A 30 3.10 6.20 4.52
CA GLY A 30 2.50 6.07 5.84
C GLY A 30 1.04 5.62 5.84
N ASN A 31 0.33 5.70 4.70
CA ASN A 31 -1.02 5.16 4.61
C ASN A 31 -0.98 3.63 4.49
N GLN A 32 -2.09 3.00 4.86
CA GLN A 32 -2.29 1.57 4.70
C GLN A 32 -3.08 1.26 3.42
N VAL A 33 -2.76 0.13 2.79
CA VAL A 33 -3.45 -0.41 1.63
C VAL A 33 -3.73 -1.88 1.84
N GLN A 34 -4.94 -2.31 1.49
CA GLN A 34 -5.31 -3.71 1.50
C GLN A 34 -4.97 -4.36 0.15
N LEU A 35 -4.15 -5.40 0.16
CA LEU A 35 -3.82 -6.20 -1.03
C LEU A 35 -4.28 -7.63 -0.80
N GLY A 36 -5.38 -8.02 -1.45
CA GLY A 36 -6.04 -9.29 -1.16
C GLY A 36 -6.67 -9.26 0.23
N SER A 37 -6.29 -10.21 1.10
CA SER A 37 -6.77 -10.29 2.49
C SER A 37 -5.87 -9.56 3.49
N ASP A 38 -4.68 -9.10 3.07
CA ASP A 38 -3.65 -8.61 3.99
C ASP A 38 -3.52 -7.07 3.91
N LEU A 39 -3.15 -6.45 5.04
CA LEU A 39 -2.88 -5.02 5.16
C LEU A 39 -1.38 -4.72 5.06
N PHE A 40 -1.06 -3.66 4.32
CA PHE A 40 0.31 -3.22 4.11
C PHE A 40 0.42 -1.71 4.32
N GLU A 41 1.53 -1.26 4.90
CA GLU A 41 1.86 0.16 5.02
C GLU A 41 2.73 0.58 3.83
N ILE A 42 2.39 1.71 3.22
CA ILE A 42 3.15 2.30 2.13
C ILE A 42 4.41 2.96 2.68
N THR A 43 5.58 2.49 2.25
CA THR A 43 6.87 3.00 2.70
C THR A 43 7.54 3.89 1.66
N GLU A 44 7.25 3.69 0.38
CA GLU A 44 7.80 4.50 -0.71
C GLU A 44 6.78 4.65 -1.85
N VAL A 45 6.71 5.85 -2.44
CA VAL A 45 5.94 6.13 -3.65
C VAL A 45 6.85 6.81 -4.67
N LYS A 46 7.08 6.14 -5.79
CA LYS A 46 7.95 6.61 -6.87
C LYS A 46 7.16 6.78 -8.17
N ARG A 47 7.28 7.96 -8.77
CA ARG A 47 6.76 8.21 -10.11
C ARG A 47 7.66 7.54 -11.15
N MET A 48 7.07 6.70 -12.01
CA MET A 48 7.83 5.97 -13.04
C MET A 48 7.87 6.69 -14.38
N LEU A 49 6.82 7.43 -14.72
CA LEU A 49 6.70 8.20 -15.96
C LEU A 49 6.24 9.63 -15.62
N PRO A 50 6.54 10.64 -16.46
CA PRO A 50 5.90 11.94 -16.35
C PRO A 50 4.38 11.80 -16.28
N PRO A 51 3.69 12.60 -15.45
CA PRO A 51 2.24 12.53 -15.37
C PRO A 51 1.62 13.00 -16.68
N SER A 52 0.66 12.22 -17.19
CA SER A 52 -0.28 12.69 -18.20
C SER A 52 -1.50 13.29 -17.50
N ASP A 53 -2.27 14.13 -18.18
CA ASP A 53 -3.51 14.71 -17.64
C ASP A 53 -4.52 13.64 -17.15
N GLU A 54 -4.50 12.46 -17.77
CA GLU A 54 -5.51 11.41 -17.51
C GLU A 54 -5.04 10.32 -16.54
N PHE A 55 -3.75 9.97 -16.54
CA PHE A 55 -3.20 8.91 -15.68
C PHE A 55 -1.74 9.16 -15.25
N GLU A 56 -1.36 8.59 -14.10
CA GLU A 56 0.03 8.59 -13.59
C GLU A 56 0.44 7.16 -13.20
N PHE A 57 1.62 6.73 -13.65
CA PHE A 57 2.21 5.44 -13.28
C PHE A 57 3.08 5.58 -12.04
N LEU A 58 2.68 4.90 -10.98
CA LEU A 58 3.36 4.91 -9.69
C LEU A 58 3.88 3.51 -9.35
N HIS A 59 5.12 3.46 -8.88
CA HIS A 59 5.70 2.31 -8.21
C HIS A 59 5.62 2.55 -6.72
N VAL A 60 5.00 1.63 -5.99
CA VAL A 60 4.75 1.77 -4.56
C VAL A 60 5.34 0.58 -3.85
N THR A 61 6.23 0.88 -2.90
CA THR A 61 6.80 -0.11 -2.00
C THR A 61 5.98 -0.14 -0.72
N VAL A 62 5.64 -1.34 -0.28
CA VAL A 62 4.84 -1.56 0.92
C VAL A 62 5.46 -2.61 1.82
N ARG A 63 5.23 -2.51 3.12
CA ARG A 63 5.61 -3.52 4.10
C ARG A 63 4.37 -4.14 4.74
N PRO A 64 4.36 -5.43 5.07
CA PRO A 64 3.24 -6.02 5.80
C PRO A 64 3.09 -5.32 7.15
N VAL A 65 1.85 -4.98 7.50
CA VAL A 65 1.50 -4.63 8.88
C VAL A 65 1.21 -5.96 9.55
N GLU A 66 2.13 -6.46 10.40
CA GLU A 66 1.82 -7.66 11.18
C GLU A 66 0.57 -7.37 12.03
N ASP A 67 -0.39 -8.30 11.99
CA ASP A 67 -1.60 -8.30 12.82
C ASP A 67 -1.20 -8.60 14.28
N ASP A 68 -0.36 -7.77 14.87
CA ASP A 68 0.13 -7.89 16.25
C ASP A 68 -0.16 -6.60 17.04
N GLN A 69 -1.14 -5.81 16.58
CA GLN A 69 -1.65 -4.65 17.32
C GLN A 69 -3.19 -4.50 17.28
N TYR A 70 -3.94 -5.55 16.98
CA TYR A 70 -5.29 -5.64 17.52
C TYR A 70 -5.21 -6.35 18.88
N ASP A 71 -4.94 -5.58 19.91
CA ASP A 71 -5.11 -5.99 21.31
C ASP A 71 -6.54 -5.57 21.73
N PRO A 72 -7.52 -6.49 21.77
CA PRO A 72 -8.88 -6.15 22.19
C PRO A 72 -8.99 -5.68 23.65
N ASP A 73 -7.91 -5.77 24.44
CA ASP A 73 -7.83 -5.39 25.85
C ASP A 73 -7.45 -3.89 26.03
N LYS A 74 -6.88 -3.23 25.01
CA LYS A 74 -6.53 -1.79 25.07
C LYS A 74 -7.69 -0.81 24.86
N THR A 75 -8.94 -1.27 24.79
CA THR A 75 -10.14 -0.39 24.67
C THR A 75 -10.83 -0.09 26.00
N GLU A 76 -10.21 -0.37 27.15
CA GLU A 76 -10.67 0.16 28.44
C GLU A 76 -9.56 0.97 29.11
N LEU A 77 -9.53 2.29 28.84
CA LEU A 77 -9.18 3.35 29.80
C LEU A 77 -9.24 4.72 29.09
N ALA A 78 -10.45 5.26 28.99
CA ALA A 78 -10.71 6.70 28.98
C ALA A 78 -12.14 6.96 29.48
#